data_AF-A0A839RPJ4-F1
#
_entry.id   AF-A0A839RPJ4-F1
#
_cell.length_a   1.000
_cell.length_b   1.000
_cell.length_c   1.000
_cell.angle_alpha   90.00
_cell.angle_beta   90.00
_cell.angle_gamma   90.00
#
_symmetry.space_group_name_H-M   'P 1'
#
loop_
_entity.id
_entity.type
_entity.pdbx_description
1 polymer ?
#
loop_
_entity_poly.entity_id
_entity_poly.type
_entity_poly.pdbx_seq_one_letter_code
_entity_poly.pdbx_strand_id
1 'polypeptide(L)'
;MGEILVVLLVVGFMCGLINGAIAGKKNFDTTTHMFVGFLAGPLGVAATLLMEPKPPQPPGTRSVVCTRCNTRQNVLQAASRFECWHCNLITQ
;
A
#
# COMPACT_ATOMS: atom_id res chain seq x y z
N MET A 1 -11.29 20.60 -25.01
CA MET A 1 -11.44 19.37 -24.20
C MET A 1 -10.14 18.57 -24.09
N GLY A 2 -9.40 18.37 -25.19
CA GLY A 2 -8.12 17.62 -25.15
C GLY A 2 -7.04 18.21 -24.23
N GLU A 3 -6.82 19.52 -24.27
CA GLU A 3 -5.77 20.15 -23.44
C GLU A 3 -6.03 20.05 -21.94
N ILE A 4 -7.29 20.20 -21.51
CA ILE A 4 -7.70 20.04 -20.11
C ILE A 4 -7.45 18.60 -19.64
N LEU A 5 -7.76 17.61 -20.48
CA LEU A 5 -7.49 16.20 -20.18
C LEU A 5 -5.98 15.94 -20.02
N VAL A 6 -5.15 16.53 -20.89
CA VAL A 6 -3.69 16.40 -20.79
C VAL A 6 -3.18 17.00 -19.48
N VAL A 7 -3.65 18.19 -19.10
CA VAL A 7 -3.28 18.83 -17.83
C VAL A 7 -3.69 17.96 -16.65
N LEU A 8 -4.90 17.41 -16.64
CA LEU A 8 -5.38 16.53 -15.57
C LEU A 8 -4.55 15.24 -15.46
N LEU A 9 -4.17 14.63 -16.58
CA LEU A 9 -3.33 13.43 -16.59
C LEU A 9 -1.92 13.70 -16.06
N VAL A 10 -1.32 14.82 -16.44
CA VAL A 10 0.02 15.22 -15.96
C VAL A 10 -0.03 15.51 -14.46
N VAL A 11 -1.00 16.32 -14.02
CA VAL A 11 -1.16 16.66 -12.60
C VAL A 11 -1.45 15.40 -11.77
N GLY A 12 -2.37 14.56 -12.22
CA GLY A 12 -2.67 13.27 -11.58
C GLY A 12 -1.43 12.39 -11.49
N PHE A 13 -0.66 12.26 -12.58
CA PHE A 13 0.57 11.46 -12.59
C PHE A 13 1.59 11.96 -11.56
N MET A 14 1.82 13.27 -11.49
CA MET A 14 2.72 13.87 -10.51
C MET A 14 2.23 13.67 -9.08
N CYS A 15 0.94 13.88 -8.81
CA CYS A 15 0.34 13.63 -7.50
C CYS A 15 0.45 12.16 -7.10
N GLY A 16 0.25 11.22 -8.02
CA GLY A 16 0.40 9.79 -7.79
C GLY A 16 1.83 9.41 -7.38
N LEU A 17 2.84 9.89 -8.12
CA LEU A 17 4.24 9.63 -7.80
C LEU A 17 4.63 10.16 -6.41
N ILE A 18 4.24 11.39 -6.09
CA ILE A 18 4.51 12.00 -4.78
C ILE A 18 3.83 11.20 -3.68
N ASN A 19 2.57 10.81 -3.87
CA ASN A 19 1.82 10.08 -2.86
C ASN A 19 2.40 8.69 -2.58
N GLY A 20 2.81 7.98 -3.65
CA GLY A 20 3.50 6.70 -3.53
C GLY A 20 4.82 6.82 -2.76
N ALA A 21 5.62 7.85 -3.06
CA ALA A 21 6.89 8.09 -2.36
C ALA A 21 6.70 8.37 -0.86
N ILE A 22 5.67 9.15 -0.49
CA ILE A 22 5.34 9.41 0.93
C ILE A 22 4.87 8.13 1.62
N ALA A 23 3.98 7.38 0.98
CA ALA A 23 3.43 6.14 1.52
C ALA A 23 4.53 5.09 1.77
N GLY A 24 5.49 4.94 0.85
CA GLY A 24 6.62 4.04 1.01
C GLY A 24 7.49 4.38 2.23
N LYS A 25 7.76 5.67 2.48
CA LYS A 25 8.49 6.13 3.69
C LYS A 25 7.72 5.87 4.98
N LYS A 26 6.40 5.79 4.91
CA LYS A 26 5.49 5.61 6.06
C LYS A 26 5.04 4.16 6.26
N ASN A 27 5.68 3.19 5.60
CA ASN A 27 5.32 1.75 5.64
C ASN A 27 3.87 1.45 5.19
N PHE A 28 3.30 2.29 4.33
CA PHE A 28 2.02 2.02 3.69
C PHE A 28 2.22 1.30 2.35
N ASP A 29 1.14 0.67 1.87
CA ASP A 29 1.12 0.09 0.53
C ASP A 29 1.31 1.18 -0.53
N THR A 30 2.49 1.16 -1.16
CA THR A 30 2.95 2.20 -2.09
C THR A 30 2.06 2.27 -3.33
N THR A 31 1.69 1.11 -3.88
CA THR A 31 0.86 1.01 -5.09
C THR A 31 -0.52 1.60 -4.86
N THR A 32 -1.17 1.23 -3.76
CA THR A 32 -2.51 1.74 -3.40
C THR A 32 -2.48 3.25 -3.25
N HIS A 33 -1.49 3.80 -2.54
CA HIS A 33 -1.39 5.24 -2.35
C HIS A 33 -1.02 5.99 -3.63
N MET A 34 -0.27 5.38 -4.55
CA MET A 34 0.00 5.96 -5.87
C MET A 34 -1.30 6.19 -6.65
N PHE A 35 -2.21 5.20 -6.68
CA PHE A 35 -3.51 5.35 -7.33
C PHE A 35 -4.42 6.35 -6.62
N VAL A 36 -4.39 6.39 -5.28
CA VAL A 36 -5.12 7.41 -4.52
C VAL A 36 -4.62 8.81 -4.89
N GLY A 37 -3.30 9.01 -4.99
CA GLY A 37 -2.73 10.30 -5.40
C GLY A 37 -3.08 10.67 -6.84
N PHE A 38 -3.14 9.69 -7.74
CA PHE A 38 -3.52 9.90 -9.14
C PHE A 38 -4.98 10.33 -9.29
N LEU A 39 -5.89 9.66 -8.60
CA LEU A 39 -7.34 9.89 -8.74
C LEU A 39 -7.86 11.05 -7.88
N ALA A 40 -7.36 11.19 -6.64
CA ALA A 40 -7.77 12.27 -5.74
C ALA A 40 -6.92 13.53 -5.90
N GLY A 41 -5.84 13.47 -6.68
CA GLY A 41 -4.95 14.59 -6.95
C GLY A 41 -4.28 15.13 -5.67
N PRO A 42 -4.19 16.46 -5.52
CA PRO A 42 -3.54 17.09 -4.36
C PRO A 42 -4.16 16.72 -3.01
N LEU A 43 -5.48 16.46 -2.98
CA LEU A 43 -6.18 16.08 -1.74
C LEU A 43 -5.71 14.71 -1.22
N GLY A 44 -5.44 13.76 -2.13
CA GLY A 44 -4.88 12.46 -1.77
C GLY A 44 -3.48 12.56 -1.16
N VAL A 45 -2.66 13.48 -1.67
CA VAL A 45 -1.34 13.79 -1.13
C VAL A 45 -1.44 14.39 0.28
N ALA A 46 -2.30 15.39 0.47
CA ALA A 46 -2.51 16.04 1.76
C ALA A 46 -2.97 15.03 2.83
N ALA A 47 -3.93 14.16 2.49
CA ALA A 47 -4.40 13.11 3.41
C ALA A 47 -3.26 12.20 3.86
N THR A 48 -2.43 11.72 2.92
CA THR A 48 -1.31 10.81 3.22
C THR A 48 -0.20 11.49 4.03
N LEU A 49 0.00 12.80 3.84
CA LEU A 49 0.93 13.59 4.67
C LEU A 49 0.49 13.67 6.13
N LEU A 50 -0.81 13.74 6.40
CA LEU A 50 -1.37 13.83 7.74
C LEU A 50 -1.42 12.48 8.48
N MET A 51 -1.38 11.35 7.75
CA MET A 51 -1.39 10.02 8.37
C MET A 51 -0.11 9.72 9.14
N GLU A 52 -0.21 9.09 10.31
CA GLU A 52 0.95 8.61 11.06
C GLU A 52 1.59 7.40 10.35
N PRO A 53 2.93 7.25 10.40
CA PRO A 53 3.61 6.08 9.84
C PRO A 53 3.11 4.78 10.47
N LYS A 54 2.90 3.75 9.65
CA LYS A 54 2.63 2.41 10.17
C LYS A 54 3.90 1.85 10.83
N PRO A 55 3.77 1.09 11.92
CA PRO A 55 4.92 0.41 12.52
C PRO A 55 5.58 -0.48 11.47
N PRO A 56 6.92 -0.46 11.38
CA PRO A 56 7.64 -1.25 10.40
C PRO A 56 7.40 -2.74 10.64
N GLN A 57 7.44 -3.50 9.56
CA GLN A 57 7.38 -4.95 9.63
C GLN A 57 8.53 -5.49 10.51
N PRO A 58 8.25 -6.37 11.50
CA PRO A 58 9.30 -6.95 12.34
C PRO A 58 10.36 -7.67 11.49
N PRO A 59 11.66 -7.51 11.80
CA PRO A 59 12.73 -8.16 11.03
C PRO A 59 12.58 -9.68 11.06
N GLY A 60 12.89 -10.33 9.94
CA GLY A 60 12.73 -11.78 9.80
C GLY A 60 11.28 -12.22 9.57
N THR A 61 10.33 -11.30 9.39
CA THR A 61 8.96 -11.62 8.98
C THR A 61 8.67 -11.10 7.56
N ARG A 62 7.75 -11.77 6.86
CA ARG A 62 7.20 -11.35 5.58
C ARG A 62 5.68 -11.18 5.67
N SER A 63 5.14 -10.16 5.01
CA SER A 63 3.70 -9.90 4.98
C SER A 63 3.06 -10.77 3.90
N VAL A 64 2.20 -11.69 4.31
CA VAL A 64 1.50 -12.62 3.42
C VAL A 64 0.00 -12.40 3.53
N VAL A 65 -0.68 -12.42 2.39
CA VAL A 65 -2.13 -12.35 2.31
C VAL A 65 -2.68 -13.77 2.20
N CYS A 66 -3.57 -14.15 3.11
CA CYS A 66 -4.25 -15.45 3.05
C CYS A 66 -5.14 -15.55 1.81
N THR A 67 -5.00 -16.61 1.01
CA THR A 67 -5.78 -16.82 -0.21
C THR A 67 -7.24 -17.17 0.05
N ARG A 68 -7.61 -17.60 1.27
CA ARG A 68 -8.99 -17.93 1.63
C ARG A 68 -9.78 -16.78 2.22
N CYS A 69 -9.21 -16.05 3.18
CA CYS A 69 -9.92 -14.99 3.91
C CYS A 69 -9.40 -13.58 3.64
N ASN A 70 -8.40 -13.44 2.76
CA ASN A 70 -7.76 -12.16 2.40
C ASN A 70 -7.14 -11.39 3.60
N THR A 71 -6.98 -12.06 4.74
CA THR A 71 -6.30 -11.48 5.91
C THR A 71 -4.82 -11.33 5.61
N ARG A 72 -4.31 -10.10 5.74
CA ARG A 72 -2.88 -9.80 5.67
C ARG A 72 -2.27 -10.03 7.05
N GLN A 73 -1.23 -10.85 7.12
CA GLN A 73 -0.55 -11.19 8.37
C GLN A 73 0.96 -11.30 8.14
N ASN A 74 1.72 -11.07 9.20
CA ASN A 74 3.17 -11.24 9.16
C ASN A 74 3.51 -12.64 9.64
N VAL A 75 4.27 -13.38 8.83
CA VAL A 75 4.77 -14.71 9.18
C VAL A 75 6.29 -14.70 9.16
N LEU A 76 6.93 -15.57 9.94
CA LEU A 76 8.39 -15.71 9.89
C LEU A 76 8.82 -16.10 8.46
N GLN A 77 9.87 -15.46 7.95
CA GLN A 77 10.37 -15.73 6.60
C GLN A 77 10.92 -17.15 6.48
N ALA A 78 11.49 -17.69 7.57
CA ALA A 78 11.95 -19.07 7.69
C ALA A 78 10.84 -20.07 8.06
N ALA A 79 9.58 -19.64 8.20
CA ALA A 79 8.50 -20.57 8.49
C ALA A 79 8.31 -21.53 7.31
N SER A 80 8.48 -22.82 7.57
CA SER A 80 8.22 -23.90 6.62
C SER A 80 6.73 -24.18 6.40
N ARG A 81 5.86 -23.51 7.17
CA ARG A 81 4.41 -23.60 7.08
C ARG A 81 3.82 -22.23 7.34
N PHE A 82 2.86 -21.84 6.52
CA PHE A 82 2.00 -20.69 6.72
C PHE A 82 0.73 -21.14 7.45
N GLU A 83 0.44 -20.53 8.59
CA GLU A 83 -0.80 -20.73 9.34
C GLU A 83 -1.54 -19.40 9.45
N CYS A 84 -2.77 -19.34 8.95
CA CYS A 84 -3.59 -18.13 9.05
C CYS A 84 -4.29 -18.03 10.41
N TRP A 85 -3.99 -17.00 11.20
CA TRP A 85 -4.58 -16.81 12.53
C TRP A 85 -6.11 -16.57 12.50
N HIS A 86 -6.66 -16.14 11.36
CA HIS A 86 -8.08 -15.81 11.23
C HIS A 86 -8.93 -17.02 10.80
N CYS A 87 -8.50 -17.77 9.78
CA CYS A 87 -9.28 -18.88 9.23
C CYS A 87 -8.65 -20.26 9.48
N ASN A 88 -7.53 -20.33 10.20
CA ASN A 88 -6.76 -21.54 10.49
C ASN A 88 -6.37 -22.35 9.24
N LEU A 89 -6.27 -21.67 8.09
CA LEU A 89 -5.73 -22.29 6.88
C LEU A 89 -4.23 -22.57 7.10
N ILE A 90 -3.83 -23.82 6.88
CA ILE A 90 -2.43 -24.26 6.94
C ILE A 90 -1.97 -24.61 5.52
N THR A 91 -0.94 -23.95 5.02
CA THR A 91 -0.29 -24.25 3.73
C THR A 91 1.21 -24.43 3.95
N GLN A 92 1.82 -25.45 3.36
CA GLN A 92 3.28 -25.68 3.43
C GLN A 92 4.00 -24.90 2.32
#